data_AF-A0A167GVK0-F1
#
_entry.id   AF-A0A167GVK0-F1
#
_cell.length_a   1.000
_cell.length_b   1.000
_cell.length_c   1.000
_cell.angle_alpha   90.00
_cell.angle_beta   90.00
_cell.angle_gamma   90.00
#
_symmetry.space_group_name_H-M   'P 1'
#
loop_
_entity.id
_entity.type
_entity.pdbx_description
1 polymer ?
#
loop_
_entity_poly.entity_id
_entity_poly.type
_entity_poly.pdbx_seq_one_letter_code
_entity_poly.pdbx_strand_id
1 'polypeptide(L)' 'LLHVGDCIEWVGPVWTTWAFPMERFCGQLQRTITGRRNPYPGIDRHILERCQWEHLTLKF' A
#
# COMPACT_ATOMS: atom_id res chain seq x y z
N LEU A 1 -3.54 2.67 23.81
CA LEU A 1 -2.07 2.51 23.73
C LEU A 1 -1.56 1.15 24.22
N LEU A 2 -2.42 0.19 24.61
CA LEU A 2 -1.99 -1.11 25.16
C LEU A 2 -1.90 -2.25 24.11
N HIS A 3 -2.58 -2.14 22.96
CA HIS A 3 -2.63 -3.20 21.94
C HIS A 3 -1.41 -3.31 21.03
N VAL A 4 -0.46 -2.37 21.11
CA VAL A 4 0.72 -2.40 20.23
C VAL A 4 1.62 -3.60 20.57
N GLY A 5 1.72 -3.98 21.84
CA GLY A 5 2.49 -5.15 22.28
C GLY A 5 1.92 -6.46 21.75
N ASP A 6 0.61 -6.66 21.90
CA ASP A 6 -0.09 -7.85 21.37
C ASP A 6 0.06 -7.98 19.85
N CYS A 7 -0.05 -6.86 19.13
CA CYS A 7 0.16 -6.84 17.67
C CYS A 7 1.62 -7.17 17.28
N ILE A 8 2.61 -6.76 18.06
CA ILE A 8 4.02 -7.07 17.77
C ILE A 8 4.31 -8.57 18.01
N GLU A 9 3.68 -9.17 19.03
CA GLU A 9 3.86 -10.60 19.32
C GLU A 9 3.17 -11.49 18.26
N TRP A 10 1.98 -11.09 17.80
CA TRP A 10 1.22 -11.82 16.78
C TRP A 10 1.77 -11.68 15.35
N VAL A 11 2.26 -10.49 14.99
CA VAL A 11 2.62 -10.17 13.60
C VAL A 11 4.15 -10.14 13.42
N GLY A 12 4.91 -10.02 14.51
CA GLY A 12 6.35 -9.83 14.53
C GLY A 12 6.75 -8.36 14.71
N PRO A 13 8.06 -8.07 14.77
CA PRO A 13 8.58 -6.72 14.96
C PRO A 13 7.96 -5.71 13.99
N VAL A 14 7.52 -4.55 14.49
CA VAL A 14 6.85 -3.53 13.66
C VAL A 14 7.65 -3.16 12.39
N TRP A 15 8.97 -3.24 12.44
CA TRP A 15 9.81 -2.96 11.28
C TRP A 15 9.76 -4.07 10.22
N THR A 16 9.63 -5.36 10.56
CA THR A 16 9.46 -6.42 9.56
C THR A 16 8.04 -6.44 8.99
N THR A 17 7.06 -6.11 9.80
CA THR A 17 5.65 -6.12 9.41
C THR A 17 5.23 -4.87 8.65
N TRP A 18 5.92 -3.75 8.84
CA TRP A 18 5.64 -2.50 8.16
C TRP A 18 6.68 -2.15 7.09
N ALA A 19 7.98 -2.21 7.39
CA ALA A 19 8.99 -1.65 6.49
C ALA A 19 9.00 -2.38 5.14
N PHE A 20 9.02 -3.71 5.15
CA PHE A 20 9.06 -4.49 3.92
C PHE A 20 7.83 -4.32 3.01
N PRO A 21 6.57 -4.46 3.50
CA PRO A 21 5.41 -4.19 2.66
C PRO A 21 5.33 -2.72 2.24
N MET A 22 5.77 -1.78 3.08
CA MET A 22 5.79 -0.36 2.72
C MET A 22 6.83 -0.04 1.65
N GLU A 23 8.01 -0.66 1.68
CA GLU A 23 9.01 -0.55 0.61
C GLU A 23 8.46 -1.09 -0.71
N ARG A 24 7.83 -2.26 -0.69
CA ARG A 24 7.21 -2.84 -1.89
C ARG A 24 6.07 -1.97 -2.42
N PHE A 25 5.25 -1.42 -1.52
CA PHE A 25 4.15 -0.52 -1.87
C PHE A 25 4.67 0.78 -2.48
N CYS A 26 5.61 1.45 -1.80
CA CYS A 26 6.24 2.68 -2.29
C CYS A 26 6.97 2.47 -3.62
N GLY A 27 7.61 1.31 -3.82
CA GLY A 27 8.23 0.95 -5.10
C GLY A 27 7.22 0.83 -6.23
N GLN A 28 6.03 0.29 -5.99
CA GLN A 28 4.94 0.29 -6.97
C GLN A 28 4.40 1.71 -7.21
N LEU A 29 4.18 2.47 -6.13
CA LEU A 29 3.67 3.83 -6.18
C LEU A 29 4.60 4.79 -6.94
N GLN A 30 5.91 4.64 -6.81
CA GLN A 30 6.88 5.46 -7.54
C GLN A 30 6.75 5.29 -9.06
N ARG A 31 6.38 4.09 -9.54
CA ARG A 31 6.21 3.83 -10.98
C ARG A 31 4.97 4.51 -11.55
N THR A 32 4.02 4.90 -10.70
CA THR A 32 2.78 5.56 -11.11
C THR A 32 2.93 7.07 -11.15
N ILE A 33 4.07 7.60 -10.68
CA ILE A 33 4.42 9.01 -10.75
C ILE A 33 4.82 9.34 -12.20
N THR A 34 3.82 9.70 -12.99
CA THR A 34 4.01 10.09 -14.40
C THR A 34 4.21 11.59 -14.58
N GLY A 35 3.75 12.41 -13.63
CA GLY A 35 3.81 13.87 -13.68
C GLY A 35 5.03 14.44 -12.95
N ARG A 36 5.83 15.27 -13.64
CA ARG A 36 7.00 15.96 -13.04
C ARG A 36 6.63 17.09 -12.07
N ARG A 37 5.52 17.79 -12.31
CA ARG A 37 5.04 18.91 -11.46
C ARG A 37 3.95 18.50 -10.48
N ASN A 38 3.12 17.52 -10.86
CA ASN A 38 2.04 17.03 -10.03
C ASN A 38 1.96 15.49 -10.11
N PRO A 39 2.40 14.77 -9.07
CA PRO A 39 2.41 13.31 -9.06
C PRO A 39 1.04 12.69 -8.75
N TYR A 40 0.14 13.44 -8.10
CA TYR A 40 -1.11 12.92 -7.55
C TYR A 40 -2.09 12.32 -8.59
N PRO A 41 -2.25 12.88 -9.81
CA PRO A 41 -3.22 12.33 -10.77
C PRO A 41 -2.85 10.91 -11.27
N GLY A 42 -1.55 10.63 -11.42
CA GLY A 42 -1.09 9.30 -11.84
C GLY A 42 -1.24 8.26 -10.73
N ILE A 43 -0.99 8.69 -9.48
CA ILE A 43 -1.21 7.87 -8.28
C ILE A 43 -2.70 7.57 -8.09
N ASP A 44 -3.55 8.58 -8.16
CA ASP A 44 -4.99 8.47 -7.97
C ASP A 44 -5.61 7.47 -8.95
N ARG A 45 -5.29 7.61 -10.24
CA ARG A 45 -5.74 6.67 -11.26
C ARG A 45 -5.29 5.24 -10.98
N HIS A 46 -4.04 5.04 -10.58
CA HIS A 46 -3.52 3.70 -10.28
C HIS A 46 -4.24 3.04 -9.09
N ILE A 47 -4.50 3.81 -8.03
CA ILE A 47 -5.23 3.31 -6.85
C ILE A 47 -6.66 2.95 -7.24
N LEU A 48 -7.34 3.82 -8.00
CA LEU A 48 -8.69 3.59 -8.47
C LEU A 48 -8.80 2.33 -9.33
N GLU A 49 -7.90 2.17 -10.31
CA GLU A 49 -7.83 0.96 -11.15
C GLU A 49 -7.62 -0.29 -10.30
N ARG A 50 -6.70 -0.26 -9.34
CA ARG A 50 -6.44 -1.39 -8.44
C ARG A 50 -7.69 -1.77 -7.62
N CYS A 51 -8.36 -0.80 -7.02
CA CYS A 51 -9.58 -1.04 -6.26
C CYS A 51 -10.70 -1.62 -7.14
N GLN A 52 -10.83 -1.15 -8.38
CA GLN A 52 -11.82 -1.70 -9.32
C GLN A 52 -11.51 -3.15 -9.67
N TRP A 53 -10.25 -3.48 -9.95
CA TRP A 53 -9.82 -4.85 -10.20
C TRP A 53 -10.06 -5.77 -9.01
N GLU A 54 -9.74 -5.33 -7.79
CA GLU A 54 -10.00 -6.09 -6.56
C GLU A 54 -11.51 -6.31 -6.36
N HIS A 55 -12.33 -5.29 -6.57
CA HIS A 55 -13.80 -5.41 -6.48
C HIS A 55 -14.39 -6.39 -7.51
N LEU A 56 -13.85 -6.40 -8.74
CA LEU A 56 -14.25 -7.38 -9.74
C LEU A 56 -13.81 -8.79 -9.36
N THR A 57 -12.59 -8.94 -8.84
CA THR A 57 -12.06 -10.24 -8.43
C THR A 57 -12.85 -10.82 -7.26
N LEU A 58 -13.30 -10.00 -6.31
CA LEU A 58 -14.13 -10.44 -5.19
C LEU A 58 -15.55 -10.89 -5.58
N LYS A 59 -16.01 -10.54 -6.80
CA LYS A 59 -17.34 -10.90 -7.29
C LYS A 59 -17.37 -12.25 -8.03
N PHE A 60 -16.22 -12.82 -8.39
CA PHE A 60 -16.08 -14.08 -9.12
C PHE A 60 -15.35 -15.11 -8.25
#